data_AF-A0A9W4REG9-F1
#
_entry.id   AF-A0A9W4REG9-F1
#
_cell.length_a   1.000
_cell.length_b   1.000
_cell.length_c   1.000
_cell.angle_alpha   90.00
_cell.angle_beta   90.00
_cell.angle_gamma   90.00
#
_symmetry.space_group_name_H-M   'P 1'
#
loop_
_entity.id
_entity.type
_entity.pdbx_description
1 polymer ?
#
loop_
_entity_poly.entity_id
_entity_poly.type
_entity_poly.pdbx_seq_one_letter_code
_entity_poly.pdbx_strand_id
1 'polypeptide(L)'
;MALSIDRDDFPLAQPDFVWPNEGNRHPLAHAGARLVQEFARVGWDAPGFNVELAIRGSGRNLHRQVQRISGDLPEGPFVFTFGMHDVDRDGKAVAAGLSEIVIPPGIELVTYSDNSGPTAAIYVGRNWKADAKAFIEGFKTNAKLNGQRKSYLRYEASHLPRYRGILLHTNDLGREYDPEGAEPTALALIEIVAKVEAVVDRIIAQLIKLPSAELGGPDAGLSNLLPVTATPAPPDFPKLYAWVRDHRLHHLLSEPKGPEDDYALRGGTRLLRLGDRPRAKVDPIAYEGFIYASADPRARREHPMDSYDQSLPVEIKLSDLTDVYVVDASLYRDARLTAYARALARGKEEITERDIVDAMGAVAKSMVPVTEYTGGFLEPMHLIRRQLTRDEVRVLRGPIGVHEGANATQLVMTDEETGTEVLVQSVKLTPGCASHDIRVERILQLAEETLGPSIGQFRI
;
A
#
# COMPACT_ATOMS: atom_id res chain seq x y z
N MET A 1 2.55 2.62 -30.73
CA MET A 1 2.70 1.26 -30.17
C MET A 1 1.99 1.27 -28.83
N ALA A 2 0.75 0.77 -28.81
CA ALA A 2 -0.15 0.88 -27.66
C ALA A 2 0.02 -0.36 -26.78
N LEU A 3 0.54 -0.18 -25.56
CA LEU A 3 0.39 -1.17 -24.50
C LEU A 3 -0.90 -0.82 -23.74
N SER A 4 -1.99 -1.47 -24.15
CA SER A 4 -3.20 -1.57 -23.35
C SER A 4 -2.94 -2.54 -22.22
N ILE A 5 -2.70 -2.03 -21.01
CA ILE A 5 -2.68 -2.85 -19.80
C ILE A 5 -4.10 -2.77 -19.23
N ASP A 6 -4.88 -3.81 -19.48
CA ASP A 6 -6.17 -4.03 -18.85
C ASP A 6 -5.95 -4.19 -17.33
N ARG A 7 -6.63 -3.36 -16.54
CA ARG A 7 -6.24 -3.01 -15.16
C ARG A 7 -7.10 -3.66 -14.07
N ASP A 8 -7.75 -4.78 -14.38
CA ASP A 8 -8.87 -5.25 -13.57
C ASP A 8 -8.70 -6.56 -12.79
N ASP A 9 -7.50 -7.15 -12.75
CA ASP A 9 -7.22 -8.39 -12.01
C ASP A 9 -6.04 -8.26 -11.03
N PHE A 10 -6.22 -7.52 -9.94
CA PHE A 10 -5.18 -7.39 -8.92
C PHE A 10 -5.61 -7.91 -7.56
N PRO A 11 -5.24 -9.17 -7.22
CA PRO A 11 -4.58 -9.50 -6.00
C PRO A 11 -4.39 -8.39 -4.97
N LEU A 12 -5.30 -8.05 -4.06
CA LEU A 12 -4.80 -7.72 -2.73
C LEU A 12 -4.59 -9.06 -2.05
N ALA A 13 -3.67 -9.86 -2.64
CA ALA A 13 -3.04 -10.93 -1.89
C ALA A 13 -2.49 -10.27 -0.63
N GLN A 14 -2.61 -10.93 0.52
CA GLN A 14 -1.79 -10.55 1.65
C GLN A 14 -0.36 -10.42 1.12
N PRO A 15 0.30 -9.27 1.30
CA PRO A 15 1.61 -9.07 0.70
C PRO A 15 2.52 -10.21 1.12
N ASP A 16 3.08 -10.94 0.15
CA ASP A 16 3.98 -12.04 0.49
C ASP A 16 5.13 -11.49 1.34
N PHE A 17 5.47 -12.19 2.42
CA PHE A 17 6.62 -11.79 3.22
C PHE A 17 7.88 -12.09 2.42
N VAL A 18 8.62 -11.04 2.07
CA VAL A 18 9.90 -11.17 1.38
C VAL A 18 11.00 -11.33 2.42
N TRP A 19 11.53 -12.55 2.46
CA TRP A 19 12.62 -12.92 3.34
C TRP A 19 13.95 -12.34 2.84
N PRO A 20 14.85 -11.90 3.74
CA PRO A 20 16.21 -11.56 3.36
C PRO A 20 16.88 -12.75 2.67
N ASN A 21 17.45 -12.52 1.48
CA ASN A 21 18.05 -13.60 0.70
C ASN A 21 19.47 -13.93 1.15
N GLU A 22 19.66 -15.16 1.63
CA GLU A 22 20.96 -15.71 2.03
C GLU A 22 21.96 -15.86 0.87
N GLY A 23 21.48 -15.92 -0.37
CA GLY A 23 22.31 -16.13 -1.58
C GLY A 23 22.93 -14.87 -2.18
N ASN A 24 22.62 -13.68 -1.66
CA ASN A 24 23.21 -12.44 -2.16
C ASN A 24 24.67 -12.30 -1.71
N ARG A 25 25.54 -11.71 -2.56
CA ARG A 25 26.96 -11.40 -2.25
C ARG A 25 27.15 -10.36 -1.14
N HIS A 26 26.11 -10.09 -0.36
CA HIS A 26 26.09 -9.10 0.69
C HIS A 26 26.70 -9.70 1.98
N PRO A 27 27.71 -9.06 2.59
CA PRO A 27 28.49 -9.66 3.69
C PRO A 27 27.65 -9.97 4.94
N LEU A 28 26.49 -9.35 5.09
CA LEU A 28 25.58 -9.51 6.24
C LEU A 28 24.21 -10.09 5.88
N ALA A 29 24.08 -10.70 4.70
CA ALA A 29 22.83 -11.35 4.26
C ALA A 29 22.38 -12.44 5.24
N HIS A 30 23.29 -13.34 5.60
CA HIS A 30 22.97 -14.48 6.47
C HIS A 30 22.60 -14.04 7.90
N ALA A 31 23.33 -13.08 8.48
CA ALA A 31 23.01 -12.50 9.78
C ALA A 31 21.63 -11.83 9.81
N GLY A 32 21.32 -11.05 8.77
CA GLY A 32 19.99 -10.43 8.61
C GLY A 32 18.87 -11.46 8.48
N ALA A 33 19.06 -12.51 7.68
CA ALA A 33 18.06 -13.57 7.51
C ALA A 33 17.75 -14.31 8.82
N ARG A 34 18.79 -14.73 9.54
CA ARG A 34 18.64 -15.38 10.86
C ARG A 34 17.91 -14.50 11.86
N LEU A 35 18.23 -13.21 11.91
CA LEU A 35 17.57 -12.27 12.80
C LEU A 35 16.07 -12.17 12.49
N VAL A 36 15.71 -11.99 11.22
CA VAL A 36 14.32 -11.87 10.78
C VAL A 36 13.53 -13.17 11.04
N GLN A 37 14.14 -14.34 10.85
CA GLN A 37 13.54 -15.63 11.18
C GLN A 37 13.21 -15.76 12.67
N GLU A 38 14.11 -15.32 13.55
CA GLU A 38 13.86 -15.38 14.99
C GLU A 38 12.76 -14.43 15.44
N PHE A 39 12.69 -13.21 14.88
CA PHE A 39 11.56 -12.32 15.11
C PHE A 39 10.23 -12.91 14.60
N ALA A 40 10.22 -13.53 13.42
CA ALA A 40 9.04 -14.21 12.92
C ALA A 40 8.60 -15.37 13.83
N ARG A 41 9.54 -16.07 14.50
CA ARG A 41 9.24 -17.16 15.43
C ARG A 41 8.62 -16.68 16.75
N VAL A 42 9.21 -15.64 17.36
CA VAL A 42 8.78 -15.14 18.68
C VAL A 42 7.63 -14.13 18.62
N GLY A 43 7.35 -13.61 17.42
CA GLY A 43 6.41 -12.52 17.21
C GLY A 43 7.14 -11.21 16.93
N TRP A 44 6.58 -10.41 16.01
CA TRP A 44 7.17 -9.14 15.58
C TRP A 44 7.14 -8.05 16.68
N ASP A 45 6.34 -8.25 17.73
CA ASP A 45 6.17 -7.40 18.91
C ASP A 45 7.03 -7.84 20.11
N ALA A 46 8.16 -8.51 19.85
CA ALA A 46 9.06 -9.01 20.89
C ALA A 46 9.47 -7.90 21.91
N PRO A 47 9.30 -8.12 23.23
CA PRO A 47 9.58 -7.10 24.25
C PRO A 47 11.01 -6.56 24.19
N GLY A 48 11.15 -5.24 24.29
CA GLY A 48 12.45 -4.56 24.26
C GLY A 48 12.99 -4.28 22.85
N PHE A 49 12.23 -4.65 21.81
CA PHE A 49 12.57 -4.40 20.41
C PHE A 49 11.45 -3.63 19.72
N ASN A 50 11.82 -2.90 18.67
CA ASN A 50 10.90 -2.24 17.76
C ASN A 50 11.19 -2.72 16.34
N VAL A 51 10.19 -3.35 15.72
CA VAL A 51 10.25 -3.84 14.33
C VAL A 51 9.31 -3.01 13.47
N GLU A 52 9.86 -2.34 12.46
CA GLU A 52 9.10 -1.60 11.46
C GLU A 52 8.98 -2.46 10.19
N LEU A 53 7.75 -2.72 9.75
CA LEU A 53 7.45 -3.40 8.50
C LEU A 53 7.08 -2.37 7.42
N ALA A 54 7.53 -2.61 6.18
CA ALA A 54 7.12 -1.83 5.02
C ALA A 54 6.34 -2.70 4.04
N ILE A 55 5.23 -2.16 3.54
CA ILE A 55 4.55 -2.68 2.35
C ILE A 55 5.11 -1.96 1.13
N ARG A 56 5.51 -2.73 0.12
CA ARG A 56 6.19 -2.25 -1.09
C ARG A 56 5.66 -3.00 -2.32
N GLY A 57 5.89 -2.43 -3.50
CA GLY A 57 5.41 -2.96 -4.77
C GLY A 57 4.04 -2.41 -5.19
N SER A 58 3.46 -2.99 -6.23
CA SER A 58 2.13 -2.61 -6.74
C SER A 58 1.46 -3.78 -7.44
N GLY A 59 0.13 -3.86 -7.36
CA GLY A 59 -0.64 -4.94 -7.99
C GLY A 59 -0.31 -6.30 -7.37
N ARG A 60 -0.05 -7.31 -8.21
CA ARG A 60 0.28 -8.68 -7.76
C ARG A 60 1.66 -8.82 -7.11
N ASN A 61 2.49 -7.77 -7.12
CA ASN A 61 3.83 -7.75 -6.54
C ASN A 61 3.88 -6.96 -5.23
N LEU A 62 2.73 -6.80 -4.55
CA LEU A 62 2.72 -6.27 -3.20
C LEU A 62 3.42 -7.27 -2.28
N HIS A 63 4.42 -6.78 -1.57
CA HIS A 63 5.17 -7.57 -0.60
C HIS A 63 5.36 -6.77 0.68
N ARG A 64 5.43 -7.49 1.78
CA ARG A 64 5.83 -6.94 3.09
C ARG A 64 7.25 -7.39 3.40
N GLN A 65 8.02 -6.50 3.97
CA GLN A 65 9.37 -6.81 4.42
C GLN A 65 9.67 -6.05 5.71
N VAL A 66 10.60 -6.56 6.49
CA VAL A 66 11.20 -5.79 7.59
C VAL A 66 11.95 -4.62 6.97
N GLN A 67 11.62 -3.41 7.40
CA GLN A 67 12.34 -2.19 7.04
C GLN A 67 13.42 -1.89 8.07
N ARG A 68 13.07 -2.02 9.35
CA ARG A 68 13.95 -1.63 10.46
C ARG A 68 13.73 -2.49 11.69
N ILE A 69 14.80 -2.82 12.38
CA ILE A 69 14.80 -3.41 13.73
C ILE A 69 15.65 -2.51 14.62
N SER A 70 15.15 -2.16 15.80
CA SER A 70 15.87 -1.32 16.77
C SER A 70 15.56 -1.72 18.21
N GLY A 71 16.42 -1.32 19.13
CA GLY A 71 16.25 -1.59 20.56
C GLY A 71 17.46 -1.13 21.37
N ASP A 72 17.48 -1.50 22.65
CA ASP A 72 18.54 -1.14 23.59
C ASP A 72 19.28 -2.39 24.09
N LEU A 73 20.61 -2.33 24.04
CA LEU A 73 21.51 -3.27 24.72
C LEU A 73 22.11 -2.61 25.97
N PRO A 74 22.71 -3.36 26.91
CA PRO A 74 23.40 -2.77 28.07
C PRO A 74 24.45 -1.71 27.69
N GLU A 75 25.07 -1.85 26.52
CA GLU A 75 26.07 -0.93 25.97
C GLU A 75 25.47 0.28 25.22
N GLY A 76 24.16 0.27 24.93
CA GLY A 76 23.42 1.35 24.30
C GLY A 76 22.52 0.90 23.15
N PRO A 77 21.90 1.87 22.45
CA PRO A 77 20.94 1.59 21.38
C PRO A 77 21.60 0.99 20.14
N PHE A 78 20.85 0.18 19.41
CA PHE A 78 21.20 -0.33 18.09
C PHE A 78 20.09 -0.08 17.08
N VAL A 79 20.47 -0.01 15.80
CA VAL A 79 19.54 0.13 14.67
C VAL A 79 20.03 -0.71 13.51
N PHE A 80 19.15 -1.53 12.95
CA PHE A 80 19.37 -2.33 11.76
C PHE A 80 18.30 -1.97 10.72
N THR A 81 18.74 -1.41 9.60
CA THR A 81 17.89 -1.11 8.44
C THR A 81 18.16 -2.14 7.36
N PHE A 82 17.09 -2.61 6.73
CA PHE A 82 17.13 -3.57 5.63
C PHE A 82 16.96 -2.83 4.31
N GLY A 83 17.78 -3.17 3.32
CA GLY A 83 17.81 -2.47 2.04
C GLY A 83 16.54 -2.70 1.20
N MET A 84 16.37 -1.91 0.15
CA MET A 84 15.27 -2.09 -0.79
C MET A 84 15.35 -3.43 -1.53
N HIS A 85 14.19 -3.96 -1.91
CA HIS A 85 14.09 -5.18 -2.68
C HIS A 85 14.74 -5.02 -4.06
N ASP A 86 15.39 -6.08 -4.51
CA ASP A 86 15.70 -6.29 -5.91
C ASP A 86 14.65 -7.23 -6.50
N VAL A 87 14.43 -7.15 -7.80
CA VAL A 87 13.58 -8.12 -8.51
C VAL A 87 14.52 -9.10 -9.20
N ASP A 88 14.41 -10.39 -8.89
CA ASP A 88 15.23 -11.39 -9.57
C ASP A 88 14.84 -11.53 -11.05
N ARG A 89 15.60 -12.35 -11.80
CA ARG A 89 15.37 -12.56 -13.24
C ARG A 89 13.99 -13.14 -13.55
N ASP A 90 13.35 -13.78 -12.58
CA ASP A 90 12.04 -14.42 -12.71
C ASP A 90 10.90 -13.50 -12.23
N GLY A 91 11.21 -12.26 -11.84
CA GLY A 91 10.22 -11.28 -11.39
C GLY A 91 9.89 -11.37 -9.90
N LYS A 92 10.59 -12.20 -9.11
CA LYS A 92 10.34 -12.38 -7.68
C LYS A 92 11.03 -11.28 -6.88
N ALA A 93 10.32 -10.69 -5.93
CA ALA A 93 10.88 -9.72 -5.00
C ALA A 93 11.84 -10.43 -4.03
N VAL A 94 13.01 -9.84 -3.84
CA VAL A 94 14.07 -10.34 -2.97
C VAL A 94 14.53 -9.21 -2.06
N ALA A 95 14.43 -9.36 -0.74
CA ALA A 95 14.87 -8.33 0.18
C ALA A 95 16.40 -8.25 0.18
N ALA A 96 16.94 -7.05 0.03
CA ALA A 96 18.33 -6.81 0.34
C ALA A 96 18.58 -7.11 1.83
N GLY A 97 19.78 -7.61 2.14
CA GLY A 97 20.18 -7.83 3.53
C GLY A 97 20.27 -6.53 4.33
N LEU A 98 20.90 -6.61 5.51
CA LEU A 98 21.18 -5.43 6.33
C LEU A 98 21.98 -4.39 5.55
N SER A 99 21.44 -3.19 5.35
CA SER A 99 22.05 -2.13 4.53
C SER A 99 22.63 -0.98 5.33
N GLU A 100 21.98 -0.61 6.44
CA GLU A 100 22.48 0.43 7.35
C GLU A 100 22.41 -0.11 8.77
N ILE A 101 23.53 -0.05 9.47
CA ILE A 101 23.73 -0.79 10.71
C ILE A 101 24.40 0.14 11.68
N VAL A 102 23.81 0.33 12.86
CA VAL A 102 24.42 1.03 13.97
C VAL A 102 24.42 0.12 15.19
N ILE A 103 25.59 -0.17 15.73
CA ILE A 103 25.76 -0.97 16.95
C ILE A 103 26.50 -0.19 18.05
N PRO A 104 26.20 -0.43 19.33
CA PRO A 104 26.93 0.20 20.42
C PRO A 104 28.39 -0.32 20.50
N PRO A 105 29.34 0.51 20.97
CA PRO A 105 29.17 1.88 21.46
C PRO A 105 29.30 2.97 20.35
N GLY A 106 28.87 2.68 19.12
CA GLY A 106 28.82 3.65 18.03
C GLY A 106 29.66 3.26 16.83
N ILE A 107 29.41 2.08 16.28
CA ILE A 107 29.91 1.68 14.97
C ILE A 107 28.74 1.71 14.01
N GLU A 108 28.85 2.51 12.97
CA GLU A 108 27.96 2.49 11.82
C GLU A 108 28.64 1.81 10.63
N LEU A 109 27.90 0.93 9.95
CA LEU A 109 28.28 0.34 8.68
C LEU A 109 27.12 0.54 7.70
N VAL A 110 27.43 1.10 6.54
CA VAL A 110 26.49 1.23 5.43
C VAL A 110 27.04 0.45 4.24
N THR A 111 26.18 -0.37 3.64
CA THR A 111 26.47 -1.17 2.47
C THR A 111 25.46 -0.84 1.37
N TYR A 112 25.98 -0.70 0.14
CA TYR A 112 25.17 -0.29 -1.00
C TYR A 112 25.06 -1.43 -2.03
N SER A 113 23.90 -1.52 -2.68
CA SER A 113 23.64 -2.49 -3.74
C SER A 113 24.26 -2.08 -5.09
N ASP A 114 24.61 -0.81 -5.28
CA ASP A 114 25.16 -0.26 -6.52
C ASP A 114 26.67 -0.49 -6.70
N ASN A 115 27.30 -1.27 -5.82
CA ASN A 115 28.75 -1.52 -5.76
C ASN A 115 29.62 -0.28 -5.49
N SER A 116 29.05 0.83 -4.99
CA SER A 116 29.84 2.00 -4.55
C SER A 116 30.80 1.69 -3.39
N GLY A 117 30.63 0.53 -2.75
CA GLY A 117 31.50 0.03 -1.69
C GLY A 117 31.06 0.51 -0.31
N PRO A 118 31.30 -0.27 0.75
CA PRO A 118 30.81 0.07 2.08
C PRO A 118 31.44 1.36 2.63
N THR A 119 30.67 2.06 3.46
CA THR A 119 31.16 3.16 4.30
C THR A 119 30.95 2.82 5.76
N ALA A 120 31.77 3.41 6.63
CA ALA A 120 31.62 3.24 8.07
C ALA A 120 31.84 4.56 8.80
N ALA A 121 31.22 4.69 9.96
CA ALA A 121 31.54 5.72 10.93
C ALA A 121 31.80 5.09 12.29
N ILE A 122 32.81 5.57 13.01
CA ILE A 122 33.06 5.18 14.40
C ILE A 122 32.90 6.38 15.30
N TYR A 123 32.26 6.19 16.44
CA TYR A 123 32.15 7.19 17.49
C TYR A 123 33.51 7.36 18.20
N VAL A 124 33.99 8.60 18.27
CA VAL A 124 35.23 8.99 18.99
C VAL A 124 34.96 10.07 20.05
N GLY A 125 33.69 10.34 20.35
CA GLY A 125 33.32 11.25 21.41
C GLY A 125 33.60 10.68 22.81
N ARG A 126 33.37 11.49 23.84
CA ARG A 126 33.72 11.15 25.24
C ARG A 126 32.58 10.53 26.03
N ASN A 127 31.35 10.55 25.53
CA ASN A 127 30.16 10.14 26.27
C ASN A 127 29.10 9.53 25.34
N TRP A 128 29.29 8.26 24.97
CA TRP A 128 28.35 7.53 24.10
C TRP A 128 26.92 7.60 24.61
N LYS A 129 26.69 7.43 25.91
CA LYS A 129 25.33 7.43 26.48
C LYS A 129 24.57 8.74 26.23
N ALA A 130 25.27 9.88 26.25
CA ALA A 130 24.67 11.18 25.94
C ALA A 130 24.58 11.43 24.43
N ASP A 131 25.47 10.84 23.63
CA ASP A 131 25.65 11.17 22.23
C ASP A 131 24.98 10.17 21.26
N ALA A 132 24.60 8.98 21.76
CA ALA A 132 24.13 7.86 20.96
C ALA A 132 22.95 8.22 20.05
N LYS A 133 21.97 8.93 20.60
CA LYS A 133 20.80 9.38 19.83
C LYS A 133 21.21 10.28 18.67
N ALA A 134 22.05 11.28 18.94
CA ALA A 134 22.54 12.20 17.91
C ALA A 134 23.44 11.49 16.88
N PHE A 135 24.22 10.48 17.29
CA PHE A 135 25.00 9.67 16.37
C PHE A 135 24.10 8.82 15.46
N ILE A 136 23.05 8.20 16.00
CA ILE A 136 22.10 7.37 15.23
C ILE A 136 21.28 8.23 14.26
N GLU A 137 20.73 9.35 14.72
CA GLU A 137 19.77 10.16 13.95
C GLU A 137 20.44 11.27 13.11
N GLY A 138 21.68 11.63 13.43
CA GLY A 138 22.34 12.81 12.88
C GLY A 138 23.01 12.58 11.52
N PHE A 139 23.03 13.64 10.72
CA PHE A 139 23.85 13.71 9.51
C PHE A 139 25.34 13.69 9.88
N LYS A 140 26.05 12.64 9.47
CA LYS A 140 27.50 12.47 9.70
C LYS A 140 28.35 13.02 8.56
N THR A 141 27.89 14.11 7.98
CA THR A 141 28.57 14.80 6.88
C THR A 141 28.84 16.24 7.27
N ASN A 142 30.03 16.72 6.91
CA ASN A 142 30.48 18.09 7.10
C ASN A 142 30.53 18.53 8.57
N ALA A 143 30.84 17.64 9.52
CA ALA A 143 30.81 18.01 10.95
C ALA A 143 31.71 19.21 11.26
N LYS A 144 32.93 19.23 10.72
CA LYS A 144 33.87 20.34 10.94
C LYS A 144 33.40 21.63 10.28
N LEU A 145 32.87 21.54 9.05
CA LEU A 145 32.31 22.70 8.34
C LEU A 145 31.08 23.29 9.06
N ASN A 146 30.28 22.42 9.69
CA ASN A 146 29.10 22.80 10.47
C ASN A 146 29.45 23.26 11.90
N GLY A 147 30.73 23.37 12.27
CA GLY A 147 31.17 23.77 13.61
C GLY A 147 30.83 22.76 14.71
N GLN A 148 30.52 21.52 14.35
CA GLN A 148 30.22 20.46 15.31
C GLN A 148 31.51 19.94 15.94
N ARG A 149 31.47 19.56 17.22
CA ARG A 149 32.59 18.92 17.90
C ARG A 149 32.94 17.59 17.21
N LYS A 150 34.22 17.22 17.24
CA LYS A 150 34.67 15.89 16.82
C LYS A 150 34.02 14.82 17.71
N SER A 151 33.07 14.08 17.14
CA SER A 151 32.39 12.97 17.82
C SER A 151 32.39 11.68 17.02
N TYR A 152 32.81 11.72 15.75
CA TYR A 152 32.95 10.53 14.92
C TYR A 152 34.09 10.69 13.90
N LEU A 153 34.54 9.57 13.34
CA LEU A 153 35.43 9.49 12.18
C LEU A 153 34.75 8.67 11.09
N ARG A 154 34.91 9.09 9.83
CA ARG A 154 34.31 8.43 8.66
C ARG A 154 35.36 7.67 7.85
N TYR A 155 34.93 6.55 7.27
CA TYR A 155 35.75 5.64 6.49
C TYR A 155 35.01 5.17 5.25
N GLU A 156 35.73 4.94 4.16
CA GLU A 156 35.16 4.52 2.87
C GLU A 156 36.01 3.42 2.24
N ALA A 157 35.36 2.54 1.49
CA ALA A 157 36.06 1.50 0.76
C ALA A 157 36.99 2.10 -0.30
N SER A 158 38.23 1.60 -0.35
CA SER A 158 39.17 1.98 -1.40
C SER A 158 38.90 1.24 -2.70
N HIS A 159 38.92 1.96 -3.83
CA HIS A 159 38.87 1.35 -5.17
C HIS A 159 40.18 0.66 -5.58
N LEU A 160 41.27 0.79 -4.80
CA LEU A 160 42.56 0.21 -5.13
C LEU A 160 42.61 -1.27 -4.73
N PRO A 161 43.05 -2.19 -5.63
CA PRO A 161 43.06 -3.63 -5.37
C PRO A 161 43.80 -4.07 -4.09
N ARG A 162 44.88 -3.36 -3.73
CA ARG A 162 45.69 -3.65 -2.53
C ARG A 162 45.00 -3.36 -1.20
N TYR A 163 43.91 -2.58 -1.23
CA TYR A 163 43.14 -2.18 -0.04
C TYR A 163 41.74 -2.83 -0.06
N ARG A 164 41.55 -3.89 -0.85
CA ARG A 164 40.28 -4.62 -0.87
C ARG A 164 39.97 -5.17 0.53
N GLY A 165 38.79 -4.84 1.05
CA GLY A 165 38.37 -5.22 2.40
C GLY A 165 38.87 -4.29 3.51
N ILE A 166 39.54 -3.18 3.17
CA ILE A 166 39.97 -2.13 4.10
C ILE A 166 39.17 -0.85 3.80
N LEU A 167 38.63 -0.24 4.84
CA LEU A 167 38.03 1.08 4.80
C LEU A 167 39.08 2.12 5.23
N LEU A 168 39.35 3.09 4.39
CA LEU A 168 40.31 4.15 4.69
C LEU A 168 39.58 5.37 5.23
N HIS A 169 40.19 6.07 6.19
CA HIS A 169 39.65 7.33 6.68
C HIS A 169 39.49 8.33 5.53
N THR A 170 38.38 9.06 5.52
CA THR A 170 38.10 10.16 4.59
C THR A 170 37.92 11.47 5.35
N ASN A 171 38.58 12.53 4.89
CA ASN A 171 38.43 13.86 5.46
C ASN A 171 37.53 14.79 4.62
N ASP A 172 36.88 14.27 3.57
CA ASP A 172 36.05 14.99 2.57
C ASP A 172 36.59 16.39 2.25
N LEU A 173 37.76 16.49 1.63
CA LEU A 173 38.39 17.78 1.26
C LEU A 173 38.59 18.73 2.46
N GLY A 174 38.82 18.18 3.65
CA GLY A 174 39.03 18.92 4.90
C GLY A 174 37.75 19.32 5.63
N ARG A 175 36.58 18.80 5.22
CA ARG A 175 35.27 19.04 5.86
C ARG A 175 34.97 18.09 7.03
N GLU A 176 35.73 17.03 7.18
CA GLU A 176 35.72 16.15 8.36
C GLU A 176 37.01 16.30 9.18
N TYR A 177 37.01 15.72 10.38
CA TYR A 177 38.17 15.70 11.27
C TYR A 177 39.12 14.54 10.93
N ASP A 178 40.43 14.80 10.91
CA ASP A 178 41.45 13.75 10.76
C ASP A 178 41.59 12.92 12.06
N PRO A 179 42.03 11.65 11.99
CA PRO A 179 42.31 10.83 13.17
C PRO A 179 43.49 11.38 13.97
N GLU A 180 43.41 11.30 15.30
CA GLU A 180 44.41 11.81 16.23
C GLU A 180 44.83 10.73 17.24
N GLY A 181 46.12 10.73 17.61
CA GLY A 181 46.65 9.85 18.65
C GLY A 181 46.48 8.36 18.33
N ALA A 182 45.62 7.69 19.09
CA ALA A 182 45.36 6.25 18.96
C ALA A 182 44.13 5.93 18.09
N GLU A 183 43.50 6.94 17.48
CA GLU A 183 42.35 6.74 16.59
C GLU A 183 42.77 6.04 15.30
N PRO A 184 41.94 5.12 14.77
CA PRO A 184 42.32 4.31 13.61
C PRO A 184 42.31 5.14 12.32
N THR A 185 43.32 4.97 11.48
CA THR A 185 43.41 5.57 10.14
C THR A 185 42.80 4.67 9.05
N ALA A 186 42.61 3.39 9.37
CA ALA A 186 41.97 2.40 8.52
C ALA A 186 41.24 1.36 9.38
N LEU A 187 40.20 0.74 8.81
CA LEU A 187 39.41 -0.31 9.43
C LEU A 187 39.38 -1.54 8.53
N ALA A 188 39.52 -2.73 9.11
CA ALA A 188 39.28 -3.97 8.39
C ALA A 188 37.77 -4.26 8.34
N LEU A 189 37.20 -4.37 7.14
CA LEU A 189 35.77 -4.62 6.97
C LEU A 189 35.34 -5.92 7.65
N ILE A 190 36.18 -6.95 7.59
CA ILE A 190 35.92 -8.25 8.23
C ILE A 190 35.76 -8.13 9.75
N GLU A 191 36.49 -7.23 10.40
CA GLU A 191 36.39 -7.00 11.84
C GLU A 191 35.10 -6.26 12.20
N ILE A 192 34.69 -5.30 11.37
CA ILE A 192 33.40 -4.60 11.55
C ILE A 192 32.25 -5.59 11.37
N VAL A 193 32.28 -6.40 10.31
CA VAL A 193 31.27 -7.44 10.05
C VAL A 193 31.18 -8.40 11.23
N ALA A 194 32.31 -8.92 11.73
CA ALA A 194 32.32 -9.82 12.88
C ALA A 194 31.73 -9.17 14.15
N LYS A 195 31.95 -7.88 14.37
CA LYS A 195 31.32 -7.13 15.48
C LYS A 195 29.81 -7.02 15.32
N VAL A 196 29.33 -6.77 14.09
CA VAL A 196 27.89 -6.74 13.80
C VAL A 196 27.27 -8.12 14.01
N GLU A 197 27.88 -9.18 13.50
CA GLU A 197 27.41 -10.55 13.68
C GLU A 197 27.33 -10.92 15.17
N ALA A 198 28.35 -10.57 15.96
CA ALA A 198 28.32 -10.80 17.40
C ALA A 198 27.18 -10.08 18.13
N VAL A 199 26.75 -8.90 17.64
CA VAL A 199 25.58 -8.20 18.19
C VAL A 199 24.29 -8.89 17.76
N VAL A 200 24.18 -9.29 16.49
CA VAL A 200 23.03 -10.05 15.97
C VAL A 200 22.85 -11.36 16.73
N ASP A 201 23.92 -12.15 16.91
CA ASP A 201 23.88 -13.41 17.66
C ASP A 201 23.43 -13.20 19.11
N ARG A 202 23.82 -12.08 19.72
CA ARG A 202 23.40 -11.74 21.09
C ARG A 202 21.92 -11.39 21.17
N ILE A 203 21.38 -10.67 20.18
CA ILE A 203 19.95 -10.38 20.08
C ILE A 203 19.18 -11.69 19.88
N ILE A 204 19.62 -12.54 18.95
CA ILE A 204 19.04 -13.88 18.74
C ILE A 204 19.04 -14.69 20.04
N ALA A 205 20.14 -14.68 20.80
CA ALA A 205 20.21 -15.38 22.09
C ALA A 205 19.23 -14.82 23.15
N GLN A 206 18.79 -13.56 23.04
CA GLN A 206 17.70 -13.02 23.86
C GLN A 206 16.34 -13.52 23.36
N LEU A 207 16.10 -13.50 22.05
CA LEU A 207 14.85 -13.97 21.42
C LEU A 207 14.61 -15.48 21.65
N ILE A 208 15.66 -16.30 21.65
CA ILE A 208 15.56 -17.76 21.92
C ILE A 208 14.95 -18.05 23.30
N LYS A 209 15.09 -17.13 24.26
CA LYS A 209 14.53 -17.29 25.61
C LYS A 209 13.03 -16.96 25.67
N LEU A 210 12.50 -16.31 24.64
CA LEU A 210 11.08 -15.98 24.53
C LEU A 210 10.32 -17.20 23.97
N PRO A 211 9.11 -17.47 24.49
CA PRO A 211 8.26 -18.52 23.93
C PRO A 211 8.01 -18.23 22.44
N SER A 212 7.88 -19.28 21.64
CA SER A 212 7.36 -19.11 20.29
C SER A 212 5.97 -18.52 20.39
N ALA A 213 5.61 -17.60 19.49
CA ALA A 213 4.26 -17.10 19.46
C ALA A 213 3.31 -18.24 19.00
N GLU A 214 2.65 -18.89 19.97
CA GLU A 214 1.70 -19.95 19.70
C GLU A 214 0.52 -19.35 18.90
N LEU A 215 0.22 -19.93 17.72
CA LEU A 215 -0.99 -19.74 16.89
C LEU A 215 -0.96 -18.73 15.72
N GLY A 216 0.15 -18.06 15.38
CA GLY A 216 0.14 -17.04 14.31
C GLY A 216 0.88 -17.35 12.99
N GLY A 217 1.68 -18.43 12.92
CA GLY A 217 2.58 -18.63 11.78
C GLY A 217 3.60 -17.48 11.63
N PRO A 218 4.15 -17.19 10.43
CA PRO A 218 5.06 -16.07 10.20
C PRO A 218 4.44 -14.67 10.48
N ASP A 219 3.14 -14.61 10.80
CA ASP A 219 2.37 -13.39 11.06
C ASP A 219 1.99 -13.22 12.54
N ALA A 220 2.57 -14.04 13.41
CA ALA A 220 2.32 -13.92 14.84
C ALA A 220 2.77 -12.55 15.37
N GLY A 221 1.91 -11.89 16.16
CA GLY A 221 2.16 -10.54 16.70
C GLY A 221 2.01 -9.39 15.70
N LEU A 222 1.77 -9.66 14.41
CA LEU A 222 1.61 -8.63 13.38
C LEU A 222 0.29 -7.84 13.57
N SER A 223 -0.74 -8.49 14.10
CA SER A 223 -2.00 -7.86 14.54
C SER A 223 -1.83 -6.89 15.71
N ASN A 224 -0.78 -7.02 16.53
CA ASN A 224 -0.47 -6.12 17.63
C ASN A 224 0.33 -4.88 17.19
N LEU A 225 1.12 -5.00 16.11
CA LEU A 225 1.87 -3.88 15.53
C LEU A 225 1.01 -2.97 14.64
N LEU A 226 -0.05 -3.53 14.05
CA LEU A 226 -1.07 -2.81 13.31
C LEU A 226 -2.42 -3.12 13.95
N PRO A 227 -2.75 -2.55 15.13
CA PRO A 227 -4.05 -2.76 15.75
C PRO A 227 -5.10 -2.04 14.91
N VAL A 228 -5.57 -2.72 13.88
CA VAL A 228 -6.79 -2.37 13.19
C VAL A 228 -7.89 -2.77 14.17
N THR A 229 -8.22 -1.86 15.08
CA THR A 229 -9.34 -2.07 15.99
C THR A 229 -10.59 -2.08 15.13
N ALA A 230 -11.08 -3.27 14.81
CA ALA A 230 -12.27 -3.43 14.01
C ALA A 230 -13.40 -2.72 14.72
N THR A 231 -13.99 -1.72 14.08
CA THR A 231 -15.16 -1.03 14.62
C THR A 231 -16.38 -1.76 14.07
N PRO A 232 -17.12 -2.56 14.87
CA PRO A 232 -18.24 -3.32 14.34
C PRO A 232 -19.26 -2.40 13.67
N ALA A 233 -19.83 -2.84 12.56
CA ALA A 233 -20.91 -2.10 11.92
C ALA A 233 -22.14 -2.15 12.84
N PRO A 234 -22.78 -1.01 13.15
CA PRO A 234 -23.96 -1.03 13.97
C PRO A 234 -25.09 -1.78 13.24
N PRO A 235 -26.03 -2.44 13.95
CA PRO A 235 -27.05 -3.29 13.34
C PRO A 235 -27.95 -2.57 12.31
N ASP A 236 -28.07 -1.25 12.43
CA ASP A 236 -28.84 -0.35 11.57
C ASP A 236 -27.99 0.32 10.48
N PHE A 237 -26.70 -0.02 10.36
CA PHE A 237 -25.87 0.47 9.26
C PHE A 237 -26.51 0.08 7.92
N PRO A 238 -26.64 1.01 6.97
CA PRO A 238 -27.33 0.73 5.72
C PRO A 238 -26.58 -0.36 4.93
N LYS A 239 -27.35 -1.19 4.24
CA LYS A 239 -26.80 -2.02 3.16
C LYS A 239 -26.21 -1.11 2.10
N LEU A 240 -25.07 -1.51 1.55
CA LEU A 240 -24.42 -0.81 0.47
C LEU A 240 -24.59 -1.60 -0.84
N TYR A 241 -24.56 -0.90 -1.96
CA TYR A 241 -24.71 -1.47 -3.29
C TYR A 241 -23.52 -1.05 -4.14
N ALA A 242 -22.85 -2.01 -4.75
CA ALA A 242 -21.72 -1.79 -5.64
C ALA A 242 -22.00 -2.42 -7.01
N TRP A 243 -21.31 -1.94 -8.05
CA TRP A 243 -21.43 -2.45 -9.41
C TRP A 243 -20.12 -3.10 -9.81
N VAL A 244 -20.14 -4.43 -9.91
CA VAL A 244 -18.95 -5.25 -10.05
C VAL A 244 -18.95 -5.91 -11.42
N ARG A 245 -17.80 -5.87 -12.10
CA ARG A 245 -17.64 -6.52 -13.41
C ARG A 245 -17.71 -8.04 -13.29
N ASP A 246 -18.21 -8.67 -14.34
CA ASP A 246 -18.42 -10.13 -14.43
C ASP A 246 -17.19 -10.95 -14.00
N HIS A 247 -16.01 -10.63 -14.51
CA HIS A 247 -14.80 -11.39 -14.20
C HIS A 247 -14.40 -11.32 -12.72
N ARG A 248 -14.83 -10.30 -11.97
CA ARG A 248 -14.63 -10.21 -10.52
C ARG A 248 -15.73 -10.93 -9.72
N LEU A 249 -16.90 -11.16 -10.32
CA LEU A 249 -17.99 -11.93 -9.72
C LEU A 249 -17.69 -13.42 -9.68
N HIS A 250 -16.76 -13.93 -10.48
CA HIS A 250 -16.36 -15.34 -10.45
C HIS A 250 -16.00 -15.82 -9.03
N HIS A 251 -15.36 -15.00 -8.19
CA HIS A 251 -15.05 -15.36 -6.80
C HIS A 251 -16.29 -15.56 -5.93
N LEU A 252 -17.39 -14.88 -6.24
CA LEU A 252 -18.68 -15.02 -5.55
C LEU A 252 -19.51 -16.17 -6.09
N LEU A 253 -19.42 -16.45 -7.39
CA LEU A 253 -20.25 -17.44 -8.09
C LEU A 253 -19.66 -18.86 -8.05
N SER A 254 -18.35 -19.00 -7.88
CA SER A 254 -17.66 -20.30 -7.81
C SER A 254 -17.36 -20.69 -6.36
N GLU A 255 -17.31 -22.00 -6.07
CA GLU A 255 -16.81 -22.51 -4.79
C GLU A 255 -15.34 -22.10 -4.59
N PRO A 256 -14.93 -21.69 -3.37
CA PRO A 256 -13.52 -21.39 -3.08
C PRO A 256 -12.67 -22.64 -3.29
N LYS A 257 -11.51 -22.51 -3.96
CA LYS A 257 -10.58 -23.63 -4.15
C LYS A 257 -9.56 -23.75 -3.02
N GLY A 258 -9.47 -22.75 -2.16
CA GLY A 258 -8.56 -22.66 -1.03
C GLY A 258 -8.76 -21.38 -0.22
N PRO A 259 -8.03 -21.22 0.90
CA PRO A 259 -8.11 -20.03 1.77
C PRO A 259 -7.84 -18.71 1.05
N GLU A 260 -6.99 -18.72 0.02
CA GLU A 260 -6.67 -17.58 -0.84
C GLU A 260 -7.84 -17.12 -1.72
N ASP A 261 -8.83 -17.98 -1.95
CA ASP A 261 -10.06 -17.70 -2.70
C ASP A 261 -11.25 -17.43 -1.77
N ASP A 262 -11.04 -17.39 -0.45
CA ASP A 262 -12.09 -17.20 0.57
C ASP A 262 -12.43 -15.72 0.80
N TYR A 263 -12.71 -15.02 -0.30
CA TYR A 263 -13.17 -13.64 -0.27
C TYR A 263 -14.18 -13.35 -1.37
N ALA A 264 -15.01 -12.33 -1.13
CA ALA A 264 -16.00 -11.88 -2.08
C ALA A 264 -15.44 -10.83 -3.03
N LEU A 265 -15.08 -9.68 -2.46
CA LEU A 265 -14.69 -8.48 -3.19
C LEU A 265 -13.46 -7.86 -2.56
N ARG A 266 -12.75 -7.07 -3.35
CA ARG A 266 -11.59 -6.32 -2.91
C ARG A 266 -11.53 -4.96 -3.61
N GLY A 267 -10.88 -4.01 -2.97
CA GLY A 267 -10.57 -2.72 -3.57
C GLY A 267 -9.84 -2.88 -4.90
N GLY A 268 -10.19 -2.07 -5.90
CA GLY A 268 -9.57 -2.14 -7.22
C GLY A 268 -9.11 -0.77 -7.70
N THR A 269 -10.07 0.06 -8.10
CA THR A 269 -9.79 1.34 -8.77
C THR A 269 -9.42 2.39 -7.73
N ARG A 270 -8.30 3.09 -7.97
CA ARG A 270 -7.85 4.18 -7.10
C ARG A 270 -8.64 5.44 -7.36
N LEU A 271 -8.92 6.23 -6.32
CA LEU A 271 -9.53 7.55 -6.50
C LEU A 271 -8.55 8.53 -7.15
N LEU A 272 -7.25 8.45 -6.81
CA LEU A 272 -6.16 9.17 -7.46
C LEU A 272 -5.08 8.20 -7.94
N ARG A 273 -4.52 8.42 -9.13
CA ARG A 273 -3.45 7.58 -9.68
C ARG A 273 -2.13 7.86 -8.97
N LEU A 274 -1.26 6.85 -8.90
CA LEU A 274 0.12 7.00 -8.43
C LEU A 274 0.89 7.89 -9.39
N GLY A 275 0.98 9.19 -9.10
CA GLY A 275 1.55 10.20 -9.99
C GLY A 275 0.65 11.42 -10.15
N ASP A 276 -0.65 11.28 -9.84
CA ASP A 276 -1.53 12.43 -9.69
C ASP A 276 -1.04 13.30 -8.54
N ARG A 277 -1.10 14.61 -8.76
CA ARG A 277 -0.63 15.62 -7.80
C ARG A 277 -1.65 16.75 -7.76
N PRO A 278 -2.87 16.56 -7.22
CA PRO A 278 -3.85 17.65 -7.15
C PRO A 278 -3.26 18.87 -6.43
N ARG A 279 -3.75 20.07 -6.77
CA ARG A 279 -3.35 21.31 -6.07
C ARG A 279 -3.75 21.29 -4.60
N ALA A 280 -4.89 20.66 -4.30
CA ALA A 280 -5.31 20.45 -2.92
C ALA A 280 -4.41 19.41 -2.26
N LYS A 281 -4.02 19.65 -1.00
CA LYS A 281 -3.44 18.60 -0.16
C LYS A 281 -4.54 17.59 0.13
N VAL A 282 -4.30 16.33 -0.22
CA VAL A 282 -5.21 15.20 -0.02
C VAL A 282 -4.53 14.19 0.89
N ASP A 283 -5.34 13.41 1.59
CA ASP A 283 -4.83 12.30 2.39
C ASP A 283 -4.18 11.24 1.48
N PRO A 284 -3.02 10.66 1.86
CA PRO A 284 -2.39 9.57 1.12
C PRO A 284 -3.32 8.40 0.80
N ILE A 285 -4.34 8.17 1.62
CA ILE A 285 -5.30 7.08 1.39
C ILE A 285 -6.05 7.21 0.06
N ALA A 286 -6.22 8.42 -0.48
CA ALA A 286 -6.88 8.63 -1.77
C ALA A 286 -6.14 7.97 -2.95
N TYR A 287 -4.89 7.57 -2.77
CA TYR A 287 -4.09 6.86 -3.76
C TYR A 287 -4.19 5.32 -3.66
N GLU A 288 -4.99 4.82 -2.72
CA GLU A 288 -5.27 3.39 -2.53
C GLU A 288 -6.43 2.91 -3.40
N GLY A 289 -6.61 1.59 -3.51
CA GLY A 289 -7.69 0.97 -4.28
C GLY A 289 -8.96 0.78 -3.46
N PHE A 290 -10.12 1.06 -4.06
CA PHE A 290 -11.42 1.00 -3.37
C PHE A 290 -12.47 0.16 -4.12
N ILE A 291 -13.45 -0.32 -3.36
CA ILE A 291 -14.78 -0.68 -3.87
C ILE A 291 -15.65 0.57 -3.72
N TYR A 292 -16.33 0.96 -4.80
CA TYR A 292 -17.22 2.11 -4.83
C TYR A 292 -18.64 1.62 -4.60
N ALA A 293 -19.32 2.20 -3.61
CA ALA A 293 -20.66 1.76 -3.23
C ALA A 293 -21.58 2.93 -2.86
N SER A 294 -22.88 2.65 -2.91
CA SER A 294 -23.97 3.56 -2.58
C SER A 294 -24.86 2.95 -1.51
N ALA A 295 -25.38 3.75 -0.58
CA ALA A 295 -26.47 3.31 0.29
C ALA A 295 -27.83 3.33 -0.43
N ASP A 296 -27.94 4.07 -1.55
CA ASP A 296 -29.12 4.10 -2.40
C ASP A 296 -28.93 3.12 -3.58
N PRO A 297 -29.73 2.03 -3.66
CA PRO A 297 -29.64 1.04 -4.74
C PRO A 297 -29.97 1.60 -6.13
N ARG A 298 -30.59 2.78 -6.21
CA ARG A 298 -30.88 3.47 -7.48
C ARG A 298 -29.80 4.46 -7.89
N ALA A 299 -28.89 4.80 -6.99
CA ALA A 299 -27.78 5.69 -7.26
C ALA A 299 -26.51 4.87 -7.55
N ARG A 300 -26.28 4.58 -8.83
CA ARG A 300 -25.04 3.93 -9.26
C ARG A 300 -23.83 4.82 -8.99
N ARG A 301 -22.95 4.37 -8.10
CA ARG A 301 -21.71 5.07 -7.72
C ARG A 301 -20.51 4.29 -8.21
N GLU A 302 -19.72 4.94 -9.05
CA GLU A 302 -18.50 4.40 -9.64
C GLU A 302 -17.38 5.42 -9.56
N HIS A 303 -16.17 4.98 -9.89
CA HIS A 303 -15.07 5.90 -10.06
C HIS A 303 -15.39 6.92 -11.18
N PRO A 304 -15.28 8.24 -10.94
CA PRO A 304 -15.74 9.28 -11.87
C PRO A 304 -15.15 9.26 -13.29
N MET A 305 -14.02 8.59 -13.48
CA MET A 305 -13.36 8.44 -14.80
C MET A 305 -13.62 7.10 -15.47
N ASP A 306 -14.24 6.16 -14.75
CA ASP A 306 -14.38 4.78 -15.17
C ASP A 306 -15.88 4.50 -15.28
N SER A 307 -16.42 4.62 -16.49
CA SER A 307 -17.78 4.17 -16.79
C SER A 307 -17.72 2.74 -17.33
N TYR A 308 -18.17 1.77 -16.55
CA TYR A 308 -18.15 0.37 -16.97
C TYR A 308 -19.52 -0.07 -17.46
N ASP A 309 -19.71 -0.24 -18.77
CA ASP A 309 -21.01 -0.68 -19.30
C ASP A 309 -21.37 -2.16 -19.00
N GLN A 310 -20.55 -2.87 -18.21
CA GLN A 310 -20.63 -4.33 -18.04
C GLN A 310 -20.39 -4.73 -16.58
N SER A 311 -21.22 -4.21 -15.69
CA SER A 311 -21.16 -4.50 -14.25
C SER A 311 -22.54 -4.85 -13.73
N LEU A 312 -22.60 -5.83 -12.83
CA LEU A 312 -23.83 -6.25 -12.17
C LEU A 312 -23.85 -5.77 -10.73
N PRO A 313 -25.04 -5.46 -10.19
CA PRO A 313 -25.14 -4.96 -8.84
C PRO A 313 -24.94 -6.08 -7.81
N VAL A 314 -24.25 -5.76 -6.74
CA VAL A 314 -24.09 -6.61 -5.56
C VAL A 314 -24.50 -5.85 -4.32
N GLU A 315 -25.07 -6.55 -3.35
CA GLU A 315 -25.41 -6.03 -2.04
C GLU A 315 -24.25 -6.34 -1.07
N ILE A 316 -23.88 -5.35 -0.27
CA ILE A 316 -22.81 -5.42 0.72
C ILE A 316 -23.39 -5.13 2.10
N LYS A 317 -23.25 -6.08 3.02
CA LYS A 317 -23.56 -5.96 4.43
C LYS A 317 -22.26 -6.02 5.23
N LEU A 318 -21.73 -4.86 5.59
CA LEU A 318 -20.48 -4.76 6.33
C LEU A 318 -20.60 -5.40 7.72
N SER A 319 -19.62 -6.22 8.07
CA SER A 319 -19.44 -6.74 9.44
C SER A 319 -18.78 -5.69 10.36
N ASP A 320 -17.87 -4.89 9.79
CA ASP A 320 -17.17 -3.80 10.46
C ASP A 320 -16.94 -2.60 9.53
N LEU A 321 -16.71 -1.43 10.13
CA LEU A 321 -16.52 -0.14 9.48
C LEU A 321 -15.05 0.21 9.25
N THR A 322 -14.16 -0.76 9.47
CA THR A 322 -12.73 -0.57 9.25
C THR A 322 -12.47 -0.24 7.80
N ASP A 323 -11.65 0.77 7.57
CA ASP A 323 -11.20 1.11 6.22
C ASP A 323 -12.34 1.40 5.25
N VAL A 324 -13.46 1.89 5.80
CA VAL A 324 -14.60 2.40 5.05
C VAL A 324 -14.64 3.90 5.20
N TYR A 325 -14.73 4.58 4.06
CA TYR A 325 -14.70 6.03 3.95
C TYR A 325 -15.93 6.51 3.19
N VAL A 326 -16.29 7.78 3.37
CA VAL A 326 -17.34 8.44 2.61
C VAL A 326 -16.76 9.69 1.96
N VAL A 327 -17.11 9.92 0.70
CA VAL A 327 -16.79 11.14 -0.05
C VAL A 327 -18.06 11.77 -0.64
N ASP A 328 -18.01 13.06 -0.96
CA ASP A 328 -19.05 13.71 -1.74
C ASP A 328 -18.71 13.68 -3.24
N ALA A 329 -19.39 12.83 -3.99
CA ALA A 329 -19.16 12.66 -5.42
C ALA A 329 -19.59 13.89 -6.24
N SER A 330 -20.49 14.73 -5.72
CA SER A 330 -20.99 15.92 -6.43
C SER A 330 -19.88 16.94 -6.69
N LEU A 331 -18.88 16.98 -5.81
CA LEU A 331 -17.73 17.88 -5.92
C LEU A 331 -16.93 17.68 -7.20
N TYR A 332 -16.94 16.46 -7.77
CA TYR A 332 -16.30 16.21 -9.07
C TYR A 332 -16.99 17.00 -10.18
N ARG A 333 -18.33 16.91 -10.26
CA ARG A 333 -19.12 17.62 -11.28
C ARG A 333 -18.95 19.12 -11.13
N ASP A 334 -19.03 19.64 -9.92
CA ASP A 334 -18.93 21.08 -9.64
C ASP A 334 -17.53 21.63 -9.97
N ALA A 335 -16.48 20.92 -9.57
CA ALA A 335 -15.11 21.29 -9.90
C ALA A 335 -14.84 21.22 -11.41
N ARG A 336 -15.38 20.20 -12.09
CA ARG A 336 -15.23 20.03 -13.54
C ARG A 336 -15.98 21.10 -14.32
N LEU A 337 -17.23 21.44 -13.95
CA LEU A 337 -17.99 22.55 -14.54
C LEU A 337 -17.28 23.89 -14.35
N THR A 338 -16.73 24.12 -13.15
CA THR A 338 -15.92 25.31 -12.85
C THR A 338 -14.65 25.37 -13.70
N ALA A 339 -13.99 24.23 -13.93
CA ALA A 339 -12.84 24.16 -14.84
C ALA A 339 -13.23 24.46 -16.29
N TYR A 340 -14.34 23.91 -16.80
CA TYR A 340 -14.85 24.22 -18.14
C TYR A 340 -15.18 25.70 -18.30
N ALA A 341 -15.88 26.32 -17.34
CA ALA A 341 -16.18 27.75 -17.40
C ALA A 341 -14.89 28.60 -17.47
N ARG A 342 -13.84 28.22 -16.71
CA ARG A 342 -12.53 28.89 -16.76
C ARG A 342 -11.79 28.65 -18.08
N ALA A 343 -11.91 27.47 -18.68
CA ALA A 343 -11.32 27.16 -19.98
C ALA A 343 -11.97 28.00 -21.08
N LEU A 344 -13.30 28.04 -21.13
CA LEU A 344 -14.08 28.85 -22.07
C LEU A 344 -13.76 30.35 -21.93
N ALA A 345 -13.68 30.87 -20.69
CA ALA A 345 -13.30 32.26 -20.44
C ALA A 345 -11.88 32.62 -20.94
N ARG A 346 -11.02 31.62 -21.18
CA ARG A 346 -9.67 31.78 -21.73
C ARG A 346 -9.59 31.43 -23.22
N GLY A 347 -10.73 31.25 -23.89
CA GLY A 347 -10.78 30.86 -25.30
C GLY A 347 -10.31 29.42 -25.58
N LYS A 348 -10.39 28.53 -24.58
CA LYS A 348 -10.09 27.10 -24.74
C LYS A 348 -11.39 26.31 -24.83
N GLU A 349 -11.42 25.33 -25.73
CA GLU A 349 -12.57 24.43 -25.93
C GLU A 349 -12.56 23.24 -24.94
N GLU A 350 -11.41 22.92 -24.36
CA GLU A 350 -11.22 21.75 -23.50
C GLU A 350 -10.52 22.09 -22.18
N ILE A 351 -10.84 21.31 -21.14
CA ILE A 351 -10.13 21.33 -19.85
C ILE A 351 -8.86 20.48 -19.93
N THR A 352 -7.87 20.80 -19.11
CA THR A 352 -6.61 20.06 -19.09
C THR A 352 -6.70 18.79 -18.24
N GLU A 353 -5.79 17.82 -18.44
CA GLU A 353 -5.64 16.67 -17.54
C GLU A 353 -5.42 17.12 -16.09
N ARG A 354 -4.69 18.23 -15.91
CA ARG A 354 -4.48 18.83 -14.59
C ARG A 354 -5.79 19.29 -13.94
N ASP A 355 -6.74 19.82 -14.71
CA ASP A 355 -8.04 20.22 -14.20
C ASP A 355 -8.89 19.01 -13.79
N ILE A 356 -8.77 17.88 -14.51
CA ILE A 356 -9.41 16.62 -14.15
C ILE A 356 -8.83 16.09 -12.83
N VAL A 357 -7.50 16.07 -12.69
CA VAL A 357 -6.82 15.67 -11.46
C VAL A 357 -7.21 16.57 -10.28
N ASP A 358 -7.32 17.88 -10.50
CA ASP A 358 -7.77 18.82 -9.46
C ASP A 358 -9.25 18.58 -9.08
N ALA A 359 -10.12 18.20 -10.03
CA ALA A 359 -11.51 17.84 -9.75
C ALA A 359 -11.62 16.54 -8.93
N MET A 360 -10.81 15.53 -9.24
CA MET A 360 -10.69 14.32 -8.41
C MET A 360 -10.12 14.64 -7.02
N GLY A 361 -9.15 15.55 -6.95
CA GLY A 361 -8.61 16.07 -5.70
C GLY A 361 -9.66 16.75 -4.81
N ALA A 362 -10.69 17.37 -5.39
CA ALA A 362 -11.81 17.95 -4.64
C ALA A 362 -12.65 16.86 -3.95
N VAL A 363 -12.95 15.76 -4.64
CA VAL A 363 -13.63 14.58 -4.04
C VAL A 363 -12.76 13.97 -2.95
N ALA A 364 -11.48 13.70 -3.24
CA ALA A 364 -10.54 13.13 -2.28
C ALA A 364 -10.39 13.98 -1.00
N LYS A 365 -10.48 15.31 -1.14
CA LYS A 365 -10.43 16.22 0.01
C LYS A 365 -11.66 16.11 0.94
N SER A 366 -12.81 15.67 0.42
CA SER A 366 -14.02 15.42 1.23
C SER A 366 -14.01 14.08 1.94
N MET A 367 -13.00 13.24 1.70
CA MET A 367 -12.91 11.91 2.28
C MET A 367 -12.81 11.96 3.80
N VAL A 368 -13.71 11.26 4.45
CA VAL A 368 -13.71 11.06 5.90
C VAL A 368 -13.95 9.58 6.21
N PRO A 369 -13.41 9.03 7.32
CA PRO A 369 -13.82 7.73 7.81
C PRO A 369 -15.34 7.66 8.00
N VAL A 370 -15.96 6.53 7.71
CA VAL A 370 -17.43 6.39 7.82
C VAL A 370 -17.93 6.59 9.26
N THR A 371 -17.10 6.28 10.26
CA THR A 371 -17.38 6.52 11.68
C THR A 371 -17.41 8.01 12.05
N GLU A 372 -16.81 8.87 11.24
CA GLU A 372 -16.81 10.33 11.41
C GLU A 372 -17.84 11.02 10.49
N TYR A 373 -18.48 10.28 9.59
CA TYR A 373 -19.46 10.82 8.66
C TYR A 373 -20.79 11.11 9.38
N THR A 374 -21.13 12.39 9.48
CA THR A 374 -22.34 12.88 10.17
C THR A 374 -23.49 13.20 9.23
N GLY A 375 -23.39 12.84 7.94
CA GLY A 375 -24.34 13.22 6.90
C GLY A 375 -23.99 14.54 6.19
N GLY A 376 -24.88 14.99 5.31
CA GLY A 376 -24.78 16.32 4.66
C GLY A 376 -24.05 16.38 3.32
N PHE A 377 -23.45 15.29 2.86
CA PHE A 377 -22.96 15.22 1.48
C PHE A 377 -24.14 15.18 0.51
N LEU A 378 -24.01 15.90 -0.61
CA LEU A 378 -25.07 15.97 -1.61
C LEU A 378 -25.19 14.65 -2.37
N GLU A 379 -24.05 14.04 -2.70
CA GLU A 379 -23.98 12.76 -3.39
C GLU A 379 -23.00 11.83 -2.66
N PRO A 380 -23.39 11.27 -1.49
CA PRO A 380 -22.51 10.43 -0.70
C PRO A 380 -22.13 9.16 -1.46
N MET A 381 -20.84 8.85 -1.47
CA MET A 381 -20.27 7.65 -2.06
C MET A 381 -19.36 6.97 -1.04
N HIS A 382 -19.61 5.69 -0.79
CA HIS A 382 -18.83 4.89 0.14
C HIS A 382 -17.63 4.27 -0.60
N LEU A 383 -16.47 4.35 0.01
CA LEU A 383 -15.21 3.80 -0.49
C LEU A 383 -14.69 2.76 0.52
N ILE A 384 -14.67 1.50 0.12
CA ILE A 384 -14.21 0.40 0.98
C ILE A 384 -12.81 -0.02 0.53
N ARG A 385 -11.81 0.16 1.41
CA ARG A 385 -10.39 -0.14 1.11
C ARG A 385 -9.99 -1.57 1.48
N ARG A 386 -10.79 -2.26 2.30
CA ARG A 386 -10.51 -3.63 2.73
C ARG A 386 -11.12 -4.70 1.80
N GLN A 387 -10.66 -5.92 1.99
CA GLN A 387 -11.28 -7.12 1.43
C GLN A 387 -12.60 -7.39 2.18
N LEU A 388 -13.62 -7.79 1.42
CA LEU A 388 -14.91 -8.21 1.94
C LEU A 388 -14.99 -9.74 1.90
N THR A 389 -15.53 -10.33 2.97
CA THR A 389 -15.75 -11.78 3.03
C THR A 389 -16.99 -12.19 2.23
N ARG A 390 -17.15 -13.48 1.97
CA ARG A 390 -18.33 -14.02 1.28
C ARG A 390 -19.64 -13.79 2.04
N ASP A 391 -19.58 -13.70 3.36
CA ASP A 391 -20.74 -13.41 4.20
C ASP A 391 -21.16 -11.92 4.15
N GLU A 392 -20.25 -11.04 3.76
CA GLU A 392 -20.52 -9.61 3.62
C GLU A 392 -21.12 -9.24 2.27
N VAL A 393 -21.11 -10.13 1.27
CA VAL A 393 -21.48 -9.77 -0.11
C VAL A 393 -22.42 -10.78 -0.71
N ARG A 394 -23.52 -10.27 -1.26
CA ARG A 394 -24.55 -11.05 -1.96
C ARG A 394 -24.70 -10.56 -3.38
N VAL A 395 -24.60 -11.47 -4.36
CA VAL A 395 -24.93 -11.15 -5.75
C VAL A 395 -26.44 -11.04 -5.87
N LEU A 396 -26.93 -9.90 -6.36
CA LEU A 396 -28.36 -9.69 -6.58
C LEU A 396 -28.84 -10.44 -7.81
N ARG A 397 -30.05 -10.98 -7.74
CA ARG A 397 -30.66 -11.75 -8.82
C ARG A 397 -32.13 -11.39 -8.96
N GLY A 398 -32.59 -11.32 -10.20
CA GLY A 398 -34.00 -11.15 -10.50
C GLY A 398 -34.28 -10.58 -11.88
N PRO A 399 -35.57 -10.38 -12.21
CA PRO A 399 -35.97 -9.83 -13.50
C PRO A 399 -35.45 -8.41 -13.67
N ILE A 400 -34.96 -8.10 -14.88
CA ILE A 400 -34.52 -6.77 -15.28
C ILE A 400 -35.59 -6.13 -16.16
N GLY A 401 -36.19 -5.04 -15.66
CA GLY A 401 -37.08 -4.17 -16.42
C GLY A 401 -36.30 -3.13 -17.21
N VAL A 402 -36.83 -2.77 -18.39
CA VAL A 402 -36.33 -1.67 -19.23
C VAL A 402 -37.30 -0.50 -19.09
N HIS A 403 -36.80 0.65 -18.65
CA HIS A 403 -37.58 1.86 -18.47
C HIS A 403 -37.04 2.98 -19.36
N GLU A 404 -37.83 3.39 -20.36
CA GLU A 404 -37.49 4.50 -21.22
C GLU A 404 -37.74 5.84 -20.53
N GLY A 405 -36.69 6.65 -20.40
CA GLY A 405 -36.77 8.02 -19.90
C GLY A 405 -36.45 9.04 -21.00
N ALA A 406 -36.71 10.31 -20.74
CA ALA A 406 -36.50 11.38 -21.72
C ALA A 406 -35.06 11.51 -22.26
N ASN A 407 -34.06 11.12 -21.47
CA ASN A 407 -32.64 11.31 -21.80
C ASN A 407 -31.80 10.02 -21.70
N ALA A 408 -32.39 8.93 -21.21
CA ALA A 408 -31.70 7.66 -20.99
C ALA A 408 -32.71 6.52 -20.83
N THR A 409 -32.26 5.33 -21.20
CA THR A 409 -32.94 4.07 -20.88
C THR A 409 -32.32 3.50 -19.61
N GLN A 410 -33.17 3.17 -18.64
CA GLN A 410 -32.75 2.60 -17.37
C GLN A 410 -33.06 1.11 -17.33
N LEU A 411 -32.06 0.32 -16.95
CA LEU A 411 -32.21 -1.11 -16.69
C LEU A 411 -32.29 -1.28 -15.17
N VAL A 412 -33.40 -1.79 -14.67
CA VAL A 412 -33.67 -1.90 -13.23
C VAL A 412 -33.95 -3.37 -12.90
N MET A 413 -33.17 -3.93 -11.99
CA MET A 413 -33.37 -5.28 -11.47
C MET A 413 -34.30 -5.22 -10.25
N THR A 414 -35.27 -6.11 -10.18
CA THR A 414 -36.02 -6.35 -8.93
C THR A 414 -35.43 -7.57 -8.25
N ASP A 415 -34.75 -7.39 -7.11
CA ASP A 415 -34.15 -8.50 -6.35
C ASP A 415 -35.24 -9.50 -5.90
N GLU A 416 -35.10 -10.77 -6.26
CA GLU A 416 -36.10 -11.81 -5.98
C GLU A 416 -36.29 -12.08 -4.48
N GLU A 417 -35.23 -11.89 -3.69
CA GLU A 417 -35.25 -12.16 -2.25
C GLU A 417 -35.92 -11.03 -1.46
N THR A 418 -35.60 -9.77 -1.79
CA THR A 418 -36.05 -8.60 -1.01
C THR A 418 -37.13 -7.77 -1.69
N GLY A 419 -37.36 -7.96 -2.99
CA GLY A 419 -38.20 -7.09 -3.82
C GLY A 419 -37.59 -5.71 -4.09
N THR A 420 -36.32 -5.47 -3.72
CA THR A 420 -35.67 -4.16 -3.88
C THR A 420 -35.37 -3.89 -5.34
N GLU A 421 -35.79 -2.73 -5.84
CA GLU A 421 -35.42 -2.25 -7.17
C GLU A 421 -34.02 -1.62 -7.16
N VAL A 422 -33.10 -2.19 -7.93
CA VAL A 422 -31.70 -1.77 -8.04
C VAL A 422 -31.38 -1.37 -9.47
N LEU A 423 -30.78 -0.20 -9.66
CA LEU A 423 -30.37 0.25 -10.98
C LEU A 423 -29.21 -0.63 -11.47
N VAL A 424 -29.37 -1.32 -12.59
CA VAL A 424 -28.28 -2.08 -13.23
C VAL A 424 -27.41 -1.12 -14.04
N GLN A 425 -28.01 -0.39 -14.99
CA GLN A 425 -27.33 0.58 -15.84
C GLN A 425 -28.29 1.69 -16.28
N SER A 426 -27.75 2.91 -16.46
CA SER A 426 -28.41 3.94 -17.27
C SER A 426 -27.66 4.14 -18.59
N VAL A 427 -28.34 3.88 -19.71
CA VAL A 427 -27.80 4.05 -21.06
C VAL A 427 -28.34 5.37 -21.62
N LYS A 428 -27.47 6.37 -21.80
CA LYS A 428 -27.88 7.65 -22.38
C LYS A 428 -28.45 7.45 -23.79
N LEU A 429 -29.55 8.15 -24.08
CA LEU A 429 -30.15 8.17 -25.41
C LEU A 429 -29.29 9.03 -26.32
N THR A 430 -28.89 8.43 -27.45
CA THR A 430 -28.28 9.16 -28.57
C THR A 430 -29.24 9.01 -29.76
N PRO A 431 -30.09 10.00 -30.04
CA PRO A 431 -31.12 9.90 -31.08
C PRO A 431 -30.54 9.46 -32.43
N GLY A 432 -31.16 8.46 -33.06
CA GLY A 432 -30.74 7.93 -34.37
C GLY A 432 -29.51 7.01 -34.35
N CYS A 433 -29.00 6.64 -33.16
CA CYS A 433 -27.83 5.78 -33.05
C CYS A 433 -28.22 4.34 -32.73
N ALA A 434 -28.06 3.42 -33.70
CA ALA A 434 -28.25 1.97 -33.51
C ALA A 434 -27.40 1.37 -32.38
N SER A 435 -26.38 2.09 -31.90
CA SER A 435 -25.56 1.66 -30.76
C SER A 435 -26.31 1.66 -29.42
N HIS A 436 -27.44 2.37 -29.31
CA HIS A 436 -28.23 2.40 -28.08
C HIS A 436 -28.85 1.04 -27.78
N ASP A 437 -29.63 0.51 -28.73
CA ASP A 437 -30.33 -0.77 -28.60
C ASP A 437 -29.32 -1.92 -28.42
N ILE A 438 -28.23 -1.90 -29.19
CA ILE A 438 -27.13 -2.88 -29.07
C ILE A 438 -26.51 -2.87 -27.66
N ARG A 439 -26.35 -1.69 -27.04
CA ARG A 439 -25.81 -1.61 -25.66
C ARG A 439 -26.80 -2.17 -24.65
N VAL A 440 -28.10 -1.86 -24.79
CA VAL A 440 -29.15 -2.40 -23.93
C VAL A 440 -29.19 -3.93 -24.03
N GLU A 441 -29.25 -4.48 -25.25
CA GLU A 441 -29.24 -5.93 -25.49
C GLU A 441 -28.01 -6.61 -24.91
N ARG A 442 -26.81 -6.01 -25.10
CA ARG A 442 -25.56 -6.58 -24.57
C ARG A 442 -25.53 -6.65 -23.04
N ILE A 443 -26.12 -5.68 -22.35
CA ILE A 443 -26.20 -5.69 -20.89
C ILE A 443 -27.18 -6.76 -20.41
N LEU A 444 -28.33 -6.89 -21.07
CA LEU A 444 -29.30 -7.93 -20.76
C LEU A 444 -28.71 -9.33 -20.98
N GLN A 445 -28.03 -9.53 -22.11
CA GLN A 445 -27.33 -10.79 -22.41
C GLN A 445 -26.28 -11.11 -21.36
N LEU A 446 -25.45 -10.13 -20.96
CA LEU A 446 -24.46 -10.33 -19.90
C LEU A 446 -25.12 -10.74 -18.58
N ALA A 447 -26.21 -10.08 -18.18
CA ALA A 447 -26.92 -10.42 -16.96
C ALA A 447 -27.48 -11.85 -17.02
N GLU A 448 -28.03 -12.26 -18.16
CA GLU A 448 -28.54 -13.61 -18.39
C GLU A 448 -27.43 -14.68 -18.34
N GLU A 449 -26.29 -14.41 -18.97
CA GLU A 449 -25.12 -15.30 -18.97
C GLU A 449 -24.51 -15.47 -17.58
N THR A 450 -24.38 -14.39 -16.81
CA THR A 450 -23.73 -14.41 -15.49
C THR A 450 -24.67 -14.87 -14.36
N LEU A 451 -25.95 -14.49 -14.39
CA LEU A 451 -26.89 -14.74 -13.28
C LEU A 451 -27.88 -15.89 -13.57
N GLY A 452 -27.94 -16.35 -14.82
CA GLY A 452 -28.90 -17.33 -15.30
C GLY A 452 -30.13 -16.69 -15.96
N PRO A 453 -31.02 -17.49 -16.57
CA PRO A 453 -32.18 -17.00 -17.31
C PRO A 453 -33.13 -16.19 -16.42
N SER A 454 -33.16 -14.88 -16.61
CA SER A 454 -34.13 -14.00 -15.99
C SER A 454 -35.48 -14.16 -16.70
N ILE A 455 -36.40 -14.92 -16.11
CA ILE A 455 -37.75 -15.10 -16.65
C ILE A 455 -38.52 -13.77 -16.49
N GLY A 456 -38.59 -12.96 -17.55
CA GLY A 456 -39.40 -11.75 -17.59
C GLY A 456 -39.66 -11.28 -19.02
N GLN A 457 -40.90 -11.42 -19.49
CA GLN A 457 -41.33 -11.09 -20.85
C GLN A 457 -41.04 -9.63 -21.24
N PHE A 458 -40.35 -9.46 -22.37
CA PHE A 458 -40.31 -8.20 -23.11
C PHE A 458 -41.75 -7.74 -23.41
N ARG A 459 -42.19 -6.65 -22.78
CA ARG A 459 -43.20 -5.78 -23.37
C ARG A 459 -42.51 -4.47 -23.72
N ILE A 460 -42.16 -4.37 -25.00
CA ILE A 460 -41.91 -3.09 -25.67
C ILE A 460 -43.21 -2.29 -25.65
#